data_AF-W9IKM2-F1
#
_entry.id   AF-W9IKM2-F1
#
_cell.length_a   1.000
_cell.length_b   1.000
_cell.length_c   1.000
_cell.angle_alpha   90.00
_cell.angle_beta   90.00
_cell.angle_gamma   90.00
#
_symmetry.space_group_name_H-M   'P 1'
#
loop_
_entity.id
_entity.type
_entity.pdbx_description
1 polymer ?
#
loop_
_entity_poly.entity_id
_entity_poly.type
_entity_poly.pdbx_seq_one_letter_code
_entity_poly.pdbx_strand_id
1 'polypeptide(L)'
;MANDKPYKPALIIVDFQEDFCPPSGSLAVPSGRTIASPINHLTTLPFPLILATKDFHPSSHISFASNHASSTPYTSTTTIQHPDDPSQSYTTTLWPTHCVQGTPGCELVPELDVSRVHAVIEKGQDERVEMYSAFYDPFRPRRRMRCRRDIPPGLLMKGQSLSCLISGRSAREA
;
A
#
# COMPACT_ATOMS: atom_id res chain seq x y z
N MET A 1 16.97 -34.58 0.39
CA MET A 1 17.81 -33.50 -0.17
C MET A 1 17.30 -32.19 0.39
N ALA A 2 18.13 -31.44 1.10
CA ALA A 2 17.75 -30.13 1.61
C ALA A 2 17.44 -29.20 0.43
N ASN A 3 16.43 -28.35 0.60
CA ASN A 3 15.98 -27.41 -0.43
C ASN A 3 16.98 -26.25 -0.50
N ASP A 4 18.09 -26.43 -1.23
CA ASP A 4 19.21 -25.47 -1.41
C ASP A 4 18.85 -24.25 -2.28
N LYS A 5 17.63 -23.71 -2.15
CA LYS A 5 17.31 -22.45 -2.82
C LYS A 5 18.01 -21.30 -2.08
N PRO A 6 18.88 -20.52 -2.74
CA PRO A 6 19.50 -19.37 -2.12
C PRO A 6 18.42 -18.38 -1.70
N TYR A 7 18.57 -17.80 -0.50
CA TYR A 7 17.67 -16.76 0.00
C TYR A 7 17.67 -15.56 -0.95
N LYS A 8 16.47 -15.11 -1.34
CA LYS A 8 16.26 -13.98 -2.25
C LYS A 8 15.41 -12.93 -1.53
N PRO A 9 16.03 -11.93 -0.89
CA PRO A 9 15.28 -10.88 -0.21
C PRO A 9 14.62 -9.93 -1.22
N ALA A 10 13.52 -9.30 -0.82
CA ALA A 10 12.95 -8.17 -1.54
C ALA A 10 12.93 -6.95 -0.61
N LEU A 11 13.02 -5.75 -1.19
CA LEU A 11 12.82 -4.49 -0.49
C LEU A 11 11.44 -3.94 -0.83
N ILE A 12 10.67 -3.57 0.18
CA ILE A 12 9.37 -2.90 0.01
C ILE A 12 9.44 -1.56 0.72
N ILE A 13 9.26 -0.48 -0.04
CA ILE A 13 9.21 0.90 0.44
C ILE A 13 7.74 1.25 0.65
N VAL A 14 7.34 1.36 1.91
CA VAL A 14 5.93 1.48 2.27
C VAL A 14 5.55 2.95 2.40
N ASP A 15 4.59 3.37 1.57
CA ASP A 15 3.80 4.60 1.73
C ASP A 15 4.64 5.86 1.94
N PHE A 16 5.74 6.00 1.19
CA PHE A 16 6.60 7.18 1.28
C PHE A 16 6.03 8.33 0.41
N GLN A 17 4.90 8.86 0.84
CA GLN A 17 4.07 9.82 0.10
C GLN A 17 4.03 11.20 0.76
N GLU A 18 3.61 12.19 -0.02
CA GLU A 18 3.48 13.59 0.37
C GLU A 18 2.56 13.77 1.59
N ASP A 19 1.41 13.09 1.65
CA ASP A 19 0.48 13.23 2.79
C ASP A 19 1.01 12.70 4.11
N PHE A 20 1.99 11.80 4.07
CA PHE A 20 2.67 11.29 5.27
C PHE A 20 3.90 12.10 5.66
N CYS A 21 4.21 13.17 4.93
CA CYS A 21 5.42 13.95 5.12
C CYS A 21 5.13 15.44 5.42
N PRO A 22 5.89 16.08 6.34
CA PRO A 22 5.83 17.52 6.50
C PRO A 22 6.35 18.24 5.24
N PRO A 23 6.06 19.54 5.04
CA PRO A 23 5.31 20.41 5.94
C PRO A 23 3.79 20.38 5.73
N SER A 24 3.32 19.84 4.62
CA SER A 24 1.94 20.01 4.13
C SER A 24 1.10 18.74 4.18
N GLY A 25 1.67 17.58 4.54
CA GLY A 25 0.94 16.33 4.55
C GLY A 25 -0.21 16.31 5.56
N SER A 26 -1.38 15.86 5.11
CA SER A 26 -2.60 15.80 5.94
C SER A 26 -2.51 14.79 7.10
N LEU A 27 -1.62 13.80 6.98
CA LEU A 27 -1.33 12.78 7.99
C LEU A 27 0.19 12.70 8.23
N ALA A 28 0.83 13.87 8.28
CA ALA A 28 2.29 13.97 8.34
C ALA A 28 2.89 13.30 9.59
N VAL A 29 3.87 12.42 9.35
CA VAL A 29 4.72 11.86 10.39
C VAL A 29 5.89 12.81 10.66
N PRO A 30 6.13 13.23 11.92
CA PRO A 30 7.25 14.10 12.24
C PRO A 30 8.58 13.54 11.72
N SER A 31 9.37 14.39 11.08
CA SER A 31 10.65 14.01 10.45
C SER A 31 10.55 12.92 9.37
N GLY A 32 9.36 12.62 8.84
CA GLY A 32 9.14 11.54 7.86
C GLY A 32 10.08 11.61 6.65
N ARG A 33 10.39 12.80 6.14
CA ARG A 33 11.31 12.96 5.00
C ARG A 33 12.77 12.58 5.29
N THR A 34 13.19 12.54 6.56
CA THR A 34 14.60 12.27 6.92
C THR A 34 15.06 10.86 6.52
N ILE A 35 14.12 9.93 6.29
CA ILE A 35 14.42 8.56 5.90
C ILE A 35 14.74 8.42 4.40
N ALA A 36 14.59 9.48 3.59
CA ALA A 36 14.83 9.41 2.14
C ALA A 36 16.26 8.93 1.81
N SER A 37 17.27 9.49 2.46
CA SER A 37 18.67 9.11 2.23
C SER A 37 18.94 7.64 2.61
N PRO A 38 18.55 7.15 3.81
CA PRO A 38 18.61 5.72 4.14
C PRO A 38 17.88 4.82 3.14
N ILE A 39 16.67 5.17 2.71
CA ILE A 39 15.90 4.38 1.74
C ILE A 39 16.64 4.31 0.39
N ASN A 40 17.08 5.45 -0.13
CA ASN A 40 17.81 5.53 -1.39
C ASN A 40 19.15 4.76 -1.33
N HIS A 41 19.79 4.70 -0.17
CA HIS A 41 20.96 3.84 0.01
C HIS A 41 20.58 2.35 -0.08
N LEU A 42 19.50 1.93 0.58
CA LEU A 42 19.02 0.54 0.53
C LEU A 42 18.67 0.10 -0.90
N THR A 43 18.14 0.99 -1.75
CA THR A 43 17.85 0.64 -3.15
C THR A 43 19.09 0.35 -3.99
N THR A 44 20.29 0.73 -3.51
CA THR A 44 21.57 0.39 -4.18
C THR A 44 22.07 -1.03 -3.87
N LEU A 45 21.52 -1.67 -2.83
CA LEU A 45 21.89 -3.02 -2.45
C LEU A 45 21.31 -4.06 -3.44
N PRO A 46 21.89 -5.27 -3.54
CA PRO A 46 21.54 -6.24 -4.58
C PRO A 46 20.23 -7.00 -4.27
N PHE A 47 19.14 -6.28 -4.01
CA PHE A 47 17.81 -6.85 -3.90
C PHE A 47 17.32 -7.29 -5.29
N PRO A 48 16.97 -8.58 -5.49
CA PRO A 48 16.38 -9.04 -6.76
C PRO A 48 15.00 -8.43 -7.07
N LEU A 49 14.37 -7.77 -6.09
CA LEU A 49 13.09 -7.09 -6.26
C LEU A 49 13.00 -5.91 -5.29
N ILE A 50 12.67 -4.73 -5.82
CA ILE A 50 12.43 -3.50 -5.07
C ILE A 50 11.07 -2.96 -5.48
N LEU A 51 10.17 -2.79 -4.53
CA LEU A 51 8.80 -2.32 -4.75
C LEU A 51 8.53 -1.11 -3.88
N ALA A 52 7.65 -0.22 -4.34
CA ALA A 52 7.07 0.83 -3.51
C ALA A 52 5.55 0.65 -3.41
N THR A 53 4.95 1.15 -2.34
CA THR A 53 3.50 1.18 -2.17
C THR A 53 2.99 2.61 -2.06
N LYS A 54 1.73 2.80 -2.47
CA LYS A 54 0.97 4.04 -2.29
C LYS A 54 -0.36 3.69 -1.63
N ASP A 55 -0.70 4.34 -0.53
CA ASP A 55 -2.10 4.55 -0.19
C ASP A 55 -2.75 5.38 -1.30
N PHE A 56 -3.92 4.96 -1.75
CA PHE A 56 -4.54 5.50 -2.95
C PHE A 56 -6.06 5.48 -2.84
N HIS A 57 -6.58 6.29 -1.94
CA HIS A 57 -7.96 6.22 -1.47
C HIS A 57 -8.93 7.04 -2.34
N PRO A 58 -10.15 6.53 -2.63
CA PRO A 58 -11.23 7.40 -3.06
C PRO A 58 -11.56 8.41 -1.95
N SER A 59 -12.09 9.59 -2.29
CA SER A 59 -12.44 10.61 -1.29
C SER A 59 -13.54 10.15 -0.31
N SER A 60 -14.34 9.17 -0.71
CA SER A 60 -15.40 8.51 0.07
C SER A 60 -14.91 7.36 0.96
N HIS A 61 -13.60 7.11 1.05
CA HIS A 61 -13.06 5.97 1.77
C HIS A 61 -13.48 5.91 3.25
N ILE A 62 -13.87 4.72 3.70
CA ILE A 62 -14.44 4.45 5.03
C ILE A 62 -13.49 4.78 6.19
N SER A 63 -12.18 4.88 5.93
CA SER A 63 -11.21 5.23 6.97
C SER A 63 -11.19 6.72 7.33
N PHE A 64 -11.79 7.58 6.52
CA PHE A 64 -11.74 9.03 6.77
C PHE A 64 -12.82 9.46 7.74
N ALA A 65 -12.42 10.16 8.81
CA ALA A 65 -13.37 10.69 9.80
C ALA A 65 -14.41 11.64 9.18
N SER A 66 -14.05 12.35 8.11
CA SER A 66 -14.96 13.24 7.36
C SER A 66 -16.13 12.51 6.70
N ASN A 67 -16.03 11.19 6.50
CA ASN A 67 -17.09 10.35 5.94
C ASN A 67 -18.00 9.72 7.02
N HIS A 68 -17.81 10.08 8.29
CA HIS A 68 -18.64 9.61 9.41
C HIS A 68 -19.22 10.79 10.19
N ALA A 69 -20.51 10.69 10.54
CA ALA A 69 -21.17 11.75 11.31
C ALA A 69 -20.48 11.96 12.67
N SER A 70 -20.24 13.23 13.02
CA SER A 70 -19.70 13.65 14.31
C SER A 70 -18.40 12.93 14.73
N SER A 71 -17.55 12.57 13.77
CA SER A 71 -16.30 11.87 14.01
C SER A 71 -15.09 12.80 13.99
N THR A 72 -14.09 12.49 14.81
CA THR A 72 -12.84 13.24 14.96
C THR A 72 -11.67 12.34 14.56
N PRO A 73 -10.78 12.79 13.67
CA PRO A 73 -9.56 12.07 13.35
C PRO A 73 -8.76 11.64 14.59
N TYR A 74 -8.02 10.54 14.48
CA TYR A 74 -7.14 9.96 15.50
C TYR A 74 -7.85 9.37 16.75
N THR A 75 -9.11 9.70 16.99
CA THR A 75 -9.81 9.37 18.24
C THR A 75 -11.11 8.61 18.03
N SER A 76 -11.88 8.95 17.00
CA SER A 76 -13.06 8.18 16.62
C SER A 76 -12.66 6.84 15.99
N THR A 77 -13.53 5.85 16.16
CA THR A 77 -13.39 4.53 15.53
C THR A 77 -14.67 4.20 14.76
N THR A 78 -14.56 3.29 13.80
CA THR A 78 -15.72 2.73 13.09
C THR A 78 -15.59 1.21 13.00
N THR A 79 -16.72 0.52 13.01
CA THR A 79 -16.76 -0.93 12.77
C THR A 79 -17.09 -1.18 11.31
N ILE A 80 -16.13 -1.74 10.59
CA ILE A 80 -16.26 -2.13 9.19
C ILE A 80 -16.83 -3.55 9.15
N GLN A 81 -17.98 -3.71 8.51
CA GLN A 81 -18.57 -5.00 8.19
C GLN A 81 -17.99 -5.50 6.87
N HIS A 82 -17.74 -6.81 6.74
CA HIS A 82 -17.27 -7.38 5.49
C HIS A 82 -18.35 -7.16 4.42
N PRO A 83 -18.03 -6.57 3.25
CA PRO A 83 -19.03 -6.23 2.24
C PRO A 83 -19.87 -7.42 1.76
N ASP A 84 -19.23 -8.59 1.66
CA ASP A 84 -19.87 -9.84 1.18
C ASP A 84 -20.14 -10.92 2.25
N ASP A 85 -19.73 -10.73 3.52
CA ASP A 85 -19.85 -11.75 4.58
C ASP A 85 -20.26 -11.10 5.91
N PRO A 86 -21.56 -10.93 6.18
CA PRO A 86 -22.05 -10.20 7.35
C PRO A 86 -21.68 -10.85 8.70
N SER A 87 -21.07 -12.04 8.70
CA SER A 87 -20.54 -12.67 9.92
C SER A 87 -19.18 -12.11 10.35
N GLN A 88 -18.52 -11.30 9.51
CA GLN A 88 -17.19 -10.78 9.75
C GLN A 88 -17.21 -9.26 9.90
N SER A 89 -16.49 -8.75 10.89
CA SER A 89 -16.29 -7.32 11.09
C SER A 89 -14.99 -7.04 11.84
N TYR A 90 -14.49 -5.82 11.74
CA TYR A 90 -13.41 -5.33 12.59
C TYR A 90 -13.59 -3.83 12.88
N THR A 91 -13.05 -3.37 14.01
CA THR A 91 -13.04 -1.95 14.37
C THR A 91 -11.69 -1.34 14.05
N THR A 92 -11.69 -0.15 13.44
CA THR A 92 -10.48 0.61 13.11
C THR A 92 -10.63 2.08 13.53
N THR A 93 -9.50 2.75 13.75
CA THR A 93 -9.42 4.19 13.96
C THR A 93 -9.75 4.93 12.66
N LEU A 94 -10.39 6.10 12.81
CA LEU A 94 -10.64 7.03 11.71
C LEU A 94 -9.52 8.07 11.59
N TRP A 95 -9.11 8.36 10.37
CA TRP A 95 -7.99 9.24 10.03
C TRP A 95 -8.46 10.55 9.41
N PRO A 96 -7.60 11.58 9.33
CA PRO A 96 -7.82 12.69 8.41
C PRO A 96 -7.97 12.16 6.98
N THR A 97 -8.64 12.91 6.09
CA THR A 97 -8.59 12.61 4.66
C THR A 97 -7.15 12.74 4.17
N HIS A 98 -6.61 11.67 3.58
CA HIS A 98 -5.23 11.59 3.12
C HIS A 98 -5.11 10.68 1.89
N CYS A 99 -4.02 10.82 1.15
CA CYS A 99 -3.65 10.03 -0.02
C CYS A 99 -4.79 9.83 -1.03
N VAL A 100 -5.60 10.87 -1.21
CA VAL A 100 -6.76 10.83 -2.10
C VAL A 100 -6.31 10.76 -3.55
N GLN A 101 -6.92 9.87 -4.32
CA GLN A 101 -6.61 9.65 -5.74
C GLN A 101 -6.58 10.96 -6.53
N GLY A 102 -5.50 11.17 -7.29
CA GLY A 102 -5.34 12.35 -8.16
C GLY A 102 -4.95 13.64 -7.42
N THR A 103 -4.73 13.60 -6.11
CA THR A 103 -4.23 14.74 -5.34
C THR A 103 -2.71 14.71 -5.22
N PRO A 104 -2.03 15.86 -5.04
CA PRO A 104 -0.61 15.89 -4.75
C PRO A 104 -0.21 15.04 -3.53
N GLY A 105 -1.09 14.99 -2.52
CA GLY A 105 -0.84 14.26 -1.27
C GLY A 105 -0.70 12.75 -1.46
N CYS A 106 -1.30 12.18 -2.52
CA CYS A 106 -1.13 10.76 -2.84
C CYS A 106 0.16 10.45 -3.60
N GLU A 107 0.95 11.42 -4.04
CA GLU A 107 2.19 11.14 -4.78
C GLU A 107 3.33 10.71 -3.87
N LEU A 108 4.24 9.88 -4.40
CA LEU A 108 5.49 9.56 -3.73
C LEU A 108 6.31 10.85 -3.57
N VAL A 109 7.04 10.97 -2.47
CA VAL A 109 7.86 12.15 -2.23
C VAL A 109 8.97 12.27 -3.29
N PRO A 110 9.32 13.48 -3.75
CA PRO A 110 10.32 13.69 -4.80
C PRO A 110 11.74 13.31 -4.37
N GLU A 111 12.00 13.19 -3.07
CA GLU A 111 13.29 12.75 -2.52
C GLU A 111 13.53 11.24 -2.70
N LEU A 112 12.49 10.45 -3.00
CA LEU A 112 12.63 9.02 -3.26
C LEU A 112 13.17 8.78 -4.67
N ASP A 113 14.31 8.12 -4.79
CA ASP A 113 14.84 7.67 -6.09
C ASP A 113 14.06 6.44 -6.58
N VAL A 114 13.06 6.70 -7.42
CA VAL A 114 12.22 5.66 -8.02
C VAL A 114 12.86 4.93 -9.20
N SER A 115 14.05 5.35 -9.68
CA SER A 115 14.68 4.74 -10.86
C SER A 115 15.04 3.26 -10.68
N ARG A 116 15.17 2.82 -9.43
CA ARG A 116 15.47 1.43 -9.03
C ARG A 116 14.24 0.65 -8.54
N VAL A 117 13.08 1.31 -8.47
CA VAL A 117 11.82 0.67 -8.08
C VAL A 117 11.25 -0.06 -9.29
N HIS A 118 10.97 -1.37 -9.13
CA HIS A 118 10.50 -2.21 -10.22
C HIS A 118 9.01 -1.95 -10.51
N ALA A 119 8.22 -1.74 -9.46
CA ALA A 119 6.80 -1.40 -9.56
C ALA A 119 6.32 -0.63 -8.34
N VAL A 120 5.28 0.17 -8.55
CA VAL A 120 4.53 0.86 -7.51
C VAL A 120 3.16 0.21 -7.40
N ILE A 121 2.75 -0.09 -6.16
CA ILE A 121 1.52 -0.81 -5.85
C ILE A 121 0.58 0.13 -5.10
N GLU A 122 -0.59 0.36 -5.65
CA GLU A 122 -1.64 1.17 -5.01
C GLU A 122 -2.55 0.28 -4.15
N LYS A 123 -2.74 0.64 -2.87
CA LYS A 123 -3.63 -0.04 -1.91
C LYS A 123 -4.73 0.91 -1.40
N GLY A 124 -5.73 0.35 -0.72
CA GLY A 124 -6.82 1.15 -0.11
C GLY A 124 -7.83 1.73 -1.11
N GLN A 125 -8.02 1.09 -2.27
CA GLN A 125 -8.91 1.61 -3.33
C GLN A 125 -10.40 1.25 -3.15
N ASP A 126 -10.72 0.18 -2.43
CA ASP A 126 -12.13 -0.15 -2.10
C ASP A 126 -12.59 0.78 -0.98
N GLU A 127 -13.54 1.67 -1.29
CA GLU A 127 -14.02 2.66 -0.33
C GLU A 127 -14.64 2.04 0.94
N ARG A 128 -15.01 0.76 0.91
CA ARG A 128 -15.76 0.08 1.97
C ARG A 128 -14.86 -0.65 2.97
N VAL A 129 -13.57 -0.79 2.69
CA VAL A 129 -12.65 -1.61 3.51
C VAL A 129 -11.30 -0.92 3.67
N GLU A 130 -10.80 -0.87 4.90
CA GLU A 130 -9.45 -0.38 5.20
C GLU A 130 -8.37 -1.34 4.66
N MET A 131 -7.20 -0.84 4.27
CA MET A 131 -6.10 -1.67 3.78
C MET A 131 -4.71 -1.11 4.11
N TYR A 132 -4.29 -1.22 5.38
CA TYR A 132 -2.91 -0.89 5.76
C TYR A 132 -1.87 -1.80 5.09
N SER A 133 -2.15 -3.10 4.99
CA SER A 133 -1.22 -4.08 4.44
C SER A 133 -1.20 -4.02 2.92
N ALA A 134 -0.02 -3.93 2.33
CA ALA A 134 0.17 -4.06 0.89
C ALA A 134 -0.27 -5.44 0.35
N PHE A 135 -0.43 -6.45 1.20
CA PHE A 135 -0.74 -7.82 0.80
C PHE A 135 -2.22 -8.19 0.83
N TYR A 136 -3.04 -7.57 1.66
CA TYR A 136 -4.46 -7.87 1.77
C TYR A 136 -5.13 -6.91 2.75
N ASP A 137 -6.43 -6.68 2.57
CA ASP A 137 -7.27 -6.07 3.59
C ASP A 137 -7.40 -6.96 4.85
N PRO A 138 -7.94 -6.44 5.96
CA PRO A 138 -8.12 -7.18 7.20
C PRO A 138 -9.00 -8.44 7.10
N PHE A 139 -9.90 -8.53 6.12
CA PHE A 139 -10.73 -9.71 5.93
C PHE A 139 -9.99 -10.87 5.26
N ARG A 140 -8.89 -10.56 4.54
CA ARG A 140 -8.08 -11.49 3.75
C ARG A 140 -8.90 -12.20 2.67
N PRO A 141 -8.44 -12.23 1.40
CA PRO A 141 -9.19 -12.93 0.39
C PRO A 141 -9.18 -14.45 0.66
N ARG A 142 -10.37 -15.06 0.77
CA ARG A 142 -10.52 -16.53 0.90
C ARG A 142 -9.95 -17.29 -0.32
N ARG A 143 -9.68 -16.59 -1.43
CA ARG A 143 -9.06 -17.13 -2.66
C ARG A 143 -7.86 -16.27 -3.09
N ARG A 144 -6.73 -16.90 -3.40
CA ARG A 144 -5.54 -16.21 -3.91
C ARG A 144 -5.89 -15.36 -5.14
N MET A 145 -5.64 -14.05 -5.10
CA MET A 145 -5.64 -13.20 -6.29
C MET A 145 -4.67 -13.78 -7.33
N ARG A 146 -5.12 -13.90 -8.58
CA ARG A 146 -4.30 -14.37 -9.70
C ARG A 146 -3.56 -13.18 -10.32
N CYS A 147 -2.23 -13.24 -10.34
CA CYS A 147 -1.37 -12.20 -10.92
C CYS A 147 -0.87 -12.50 -12.32
N ARG A 148 -0.62 -11.44 -13.10
CA ARG A 148 0.05 -11.47 -14.41
C ARG A 148 1.58 -11.41 -14.25
N ARG A 149 2.30 -12.01 -15.21
CA ARG A 149 3.73 -12.36 -15.10
C ARG A 149 4.73 -11.36 -15.69
N ASP A 150 4.29 -10.32 -16.37
CA ASP A 150 5.20 -9.43 -17.09
C ASP A 150 5.10 -8.03 -16.49
N ILE A 151 6.10 -7.67 -15.68
CA ILE A 151 6.23 -6.34 -15.08
C ILE A 151 7.47 -5.70 -15.70
N PRO A 152 7.28 -4.86 -16.73
CA PRO A 152 8.33 -3.98 -17.19
C PRO A 152 8.79 -3.08 -16.03
N PRO A 153 10.08 -2.70 -15.98
CA PRO A 153 10.53 -1.63 -15.09
C PRO A 153 9.64 -0.39 -15.25
N GLY A 154 9.18 0.19 -14.14
CA GLY A 154 8.33 1.39 -14.15
C GLY A 154 6.84 1.15 -14.36
N LEU A 155 6.34 -0.09 -14.18
CA LEU A 155 4.91 -0.37 -14.25
C LEU A 155 4.19 0.05 -12.95
N LEU A 156 3.19 0.91 -13.08
CA LEU A 156 2.21 1.19 -12.03
C LEU A 156 1.15 0.08 -12.01
N MET A 157 1.05 -0.64 -10.90
CA MET A 157 0.08 -1.73 -10.72
C MET A 157 -1.10 -1.21 -9.91
N LYS A 158 -2.23 -0.98 -10.59
CA LYS A 158 -3.48 -0.51 -9.99
C LYS A 158 -4.30 -1.67 -9.43
N GLY A 159 -4.79 -1.52 -8.19
CA GLY A 159 -5.82 -2.39 -7.61
C GLY A 159 -5.38 -3.83 -7.31
N GLN A 160 -4.08 -4.13 -7.20
CA GLN A 160 -3.59 -5.47 -6.90
C GLN A 160 -2.78 -5.50 -5.61
N SER A 161 -3.01 -6.52 -4.80
CA SER A 161 -2.21 -6.75 -3.61
C SER A 161 -0.82 -7.31 -3.96
N LEU A 162 0.18 -6.95 -3.16
CA LEU A 162 1.58 -7.40 -3.22
C LEU A 162 1.73 -8.94 -3.20
N SER A 163 0.74 -9.69 -2.70
CA SER A 163 0.72 -11.16 -2.72
C SER A 163 0.84 -11.76 -4.13
N CYS A 164 0.34 -11.00 -5.09
CA CYS A 164 0.31 -11.28 -6.52
C CYS A 164 1.75 -11.35 -7.09
N LEU A 165 2.63 -10.46 -6.62
CA LEU A 165 4.02 -10.28 -7.08
C LEU A 165 4.98 -11.35 -6.55
N ILE A 166 4.82 -11.74 -5.28
CA ILE A 166 5.81 -12.56 -4.57
C ILE A 166 5.64 -14.06 -4.85
N SER A 167 4.46 -14.50 -5.34
CA SER A 167 4.12 -15.93 -5.39
C SER A 167 4.70 -16.73 -6.58
N GLY A 168 5.29 -16.08 -7.59
CA GLY A 168 6.24 -16.69 -8.56
C GLY A 168 5.83 -17.99 -9.29
N ARG A 169 4.55 -18.26 -9.59
CA ARG A 169 4.11 -19.54 -10.21
C ARG A 169 3.67 -19.42 -11.68
N SER A 170 4.11 -20.41 -12.47
CA SER A 170 3.90 -20.66 -13.92
C SER A 170 2.55 -21.37 -14.27
N ALA A 171 2.20 -21.40 -15.57
CA ALA A 171 1.06 -22.01 -16.34
C ALA A 171 0.29 -20.93 -17.13
N ARG A 172 0.38 -20.87 -18.47
CA ARG A 172 -0.30 -21.62 -19.56
C ARG A 172 -1.80 -21.30 -19.67
N GLU A 173 -2.19 -21.05 -20.91
CA GLU A 173 -3.43 -20.47 -21.44
C GLU A 173 -4.72 -21.06 -20.88
N ALA A 174 -5.70 -20.18 -20.65
CA ALA A 174 -7.13 -20.39 -20.87
C ALA A 174 -7.83 -19.02 -20.88
#